data_AF-A0A9R1R023-F1
#
_entry.id   AF-A0A9R1R023-F1
#
_cell.length_a   1.000
_cell.length_b   1.000
_cell.length_c   1.000
_cell.angle_alpha   90.00
_cell.angle_beta   90.00
_cell.angle_gamma   90.00
#
_symmetry.space_group_name_H-M   'P 1'
#
loop_
_entity.id
_entity.type
_entity.pdbx_description
1 polymer ?
#
loop_
_entity_poly.entity_id
_entity_poly.type
_entity_poly.pdbx_seq_one_letter_code
_entity_poly.pdbx_strand_id
1 'polypeptide(L)'
;MNAKIAPVIHEWTYDAMCHDLLEMDGNKYIYEVSKGDSEPEKKEALLEDQDPLWIELRHTHIADASERLYEKMNTFVSKNKAAQLHSRDGGEISTTDLQRIVQALPQYGEQVDKLTLHIDIAGKINRCIREYGLRDLGQLEQDLVFGDAGAKEVINMLRSKQNLSEENKLRLLIIYAIVCPDKFEGDKGDKLMQLAKLPSDDMKAINSLRYLVSSDAKKDARAGGFSLKFDAQKELVEKLSKGELPLNEYPALSESSSTSQGTAEGASVPKPAQNPQPMSRRSRRTPQWAKGRNSDDSQSSDSSVLRHASGDFKRLGNRIFVFMIGGATRSELRVAHKLTMKLKREIVLGSSSIDNPPQFISKLKALGPS
;
A
#
# COMPACT_ATOMS: atom_id res chain seq x y z
N MET A 1 -0.65 -8.66 15.99
CA MET A 1 -0.18 -7.36 16.54
C MET A 1 0.24 -6.40 15.42
N ASN A 2 1.07 -6.82 14.45
CA ASN A 2 1.60 -5.96 13.37
C ASN A 2 0.56 -5.32 12.44
N ALA A 3 -0.52 -6.01 12.06
CA ALA A 3 -1.59 -5.42 11.23
C ALA A 3 -2.26 -4.20 11.89
N LYS A 4 -2.19 -4.10 13.23
CA LYS A 4 -2.81 -3.01 13.99
C LYS A 4 -1.96 -1.73 13.99
N ILE A 5 -0.68 -1.84 13.62
CA ILE A 5 0.31 -0.75 13.61
C ILE A 5 0.57 -0.27 12.18
N ALA A 6 0.37 -1.13 11.18
CA ALA A 6 0.57 -0.81 9.78
C ALA A 6 -0.09 0.50 9.30
N PRO A 7 -1.30 0.87 9.75
CA PRO A 7 -1.94 2.11 9.31
C PRO A 7 -1.31 3.40 9.88
N VAL A 8 -0.41 3.31 10.87
CA VAL A 8 0.15 4.49 11.57
C VAL A 8 1.67 4.58 11.49
N ILE A 9 2.38 3.48 11.21
CA ILE A 9 3.85 3.47 11.13
C ILE A 9 4.33 4.06 9.80
N HIS A 10 5.46 4.77 9.82
CA HIS A 10 6.10 5.23 8.58
C HIS A 10 6.58 4.03 7.75
N GLU A 11 6.11 3.97 6.52
CA GLU A 11 6.46 2.91 5.58
C GLU A 11 7.36 3.43 4.46
N TRP A 12 8.51 2.79 4.28
CA TRP A 12 9.62 3.32 3.47
C TRP A 12 9.62 2.90 2.00
N THR A 13 8.52 2.32 1.50
CA THR A 13 8.38 2.05 0.06
C THR A 13 7.85 3.24 -0.69
N TYR A 14 8.26 3.38 -1.95
CA TYR A 14 7.98 4.55 -2.78
C TYR A 14 6.49 4.94 -2.81
N ASP A 15 5.59 3.99 -3.06
CA ASP A 15 4.13 4.23 -3.08
C ASP A 15 3.57 4.69 -1.74
N ALA A 16 3.98 4.03 -0.66
CA ALA A 16 3.54 4.37 0.69
C ALA A 16 4.02 5.78 1.07
N MET A 17 5.28 6.13 0.78
CA MET A 17 5.83 7.47 1.02
C MET A 17 5.14 8.54 0.18
N CYS A 18 4.73 8.26 -1.06
CA CYS A 18 3.95 9.20 -1.85
C CYS A 18 2.63 9.55 -1.15
N HIS A 19 1.90 8.53 -0.68
CA HIS A 19 0.59 8.71 -0.04
C HIS A 19 0.65 9.22 1.40
N ASP A 20 1.79 9.06 2.07
CA ASP A 20 2.01 9.55 3.43
C ASP A 20 2.52 11.01 3.43
N LEU A 21 3.40 11.37 2.50
CA LEU A 21 4.14 12.65 2.56
C LEU A 21 3.75 13.68 1.50
N LEU A 22 3.04 13.29 0.43
CA LEU A 22 2.72 14.17 -0.69
C LEU A 22 1.21 14.42 -0.80
N GLU A 23 0.84 15.49 -1.49
CA GLU A 23 -0.55 15.79 -1.83
C GLU A 23 -1.03 14.81 -2.91
N MET A 24 -1.88 13.86 -2.51
CA MET A 24 -2.43 12.79 -3.36
C MET A 24 -3.97 12.83 -3.33
N ASP A 25 -4.60 12.67 -4.50
CA ASP A 25 -6.03 12.38 -4.66
C ASP A 25 -6.21 11.01 -5.32
N GLY A 26 -6.40 9.97 -4.49
CA GLY A 26 -6.32 8.59 -4.96
C GLY A 26 -4.94 8.30 -5.55
N ASN A 27 -4.88 7.96 -6.84
CA ASN A 27 -3.62 7.74 -7.56
C ASN A 27 -3.08 9.00 -8.27
N LYS A 28 -3.72 10.15 -8.09
CA LYS A 28 -3.30 11.42 -8.68
C LYS A 28 -2.31 12.12 -7.76
N TYR A 29 -1.12 12.35 -8.27
CA TYR A 29 -0.14 13.22 -7.64
C TYR A 29 -0.39 14.67 -8.04
N ILE A 30 -0.62 15.54 -7.05
CA ILE A 30 -0.88 16.97 -7.26
C ILE A 30 0.42 17.73 -7.00
N TYR A 31 0.85 18.55 -7.96
CA TYR A 31 2.07 19.33 -7.83
C TYR A 31 1.93 20.72 -8.46
N GLU A 32 2.62 21.68 -7.85
CA GLU A 32 2.63 23.06 -8.32
C GLU A 32 3.80 23.29 -9.29
N VAL A 33 3.51 24.02 -10.35
CA VAL A 33 4.50 24.48 -11.32
C VAL A 33 4.48 26.00 -11.35
N SER A 34 5.54 26.63 -10.84
CA SER A 34 5.73 28.07 -10.93
C SER A 34 6.16 28.46 -12.36
N LYS A 35 5.42 29.37 -13.00
CA LYS A 35 5.80 29.99 -14.28
C LYS A 35 6.18 31.46 -14.03
N GLY A 36 7.41 31.70 -13.59
CA GLY A 36 7.90 33.06 -13.32
C GLY A 36 7.08 33.78 -12.24
N ASP A 37 6.67 35.03 -12.50
CA ASP A 37 5.88 35.87 -11.59
C ASP A 37 4.38 35.53 -11.54
N SER A 38 3.92 34.49 -12.25
CA SER A 38 2.52 34.07 -12.20
C SER A 38 2.25 33.12 -11.03
N GLU A 39 1.02 33.15 -10.52
CA GLU A 39 0.54 32.22 -9.48
C GLU A 39 0.86 30.77 -9.88
N PRO A 40 1.34 29.94 -8.92
CA PRO A 40 1.68 28.56 -9.20
C PRO A 40 0.48 27.79 -9.75
N GLU A 41 0.68 27.14 -10.89
CA GLU A 41 -0.35 26.32 -11.54
C GLU A 41 -0.33 24.91 -10.93
N LYS A 42 -1.46 24.47 -10.36
CA LYS A 42 -1.61 23.07 -9.93
C LYS A 42 -1.75 22.16 -11.14
N LYS A 43 -0.90 21.14 -11.20
CA LYS A 43 -0.93 20.06 -12.18
C LYS A 43 -1.15 18.72 -11.50
N GLU A 44 -1.66 17.78 -12.29
CA GLU A 44 -1.95 16.41 -11.86
C GLU A 44 -1.14 15.42 -12.70
N ALA A 45 -0.59 14.39 -12.06
CA ALA A 45 0.00 13.22 -12.73
C ALA A 45 -0.63 11.94 -12.19
N LEU A 46 -0.96 10.99 -13.07
CA LEU A 46 -1.53 9.69 -12.69
C LEU A 46 -0.42 8.66 -12.46
N LEU A 47 -0.38 8.09 -11.25
CA LEU A 47 0.57 7.04 -10.86
C LEU A 47 -0.10 5.66 -10.94
N GLU A 48 -0.12 5.07 -12.13
CA GLU A 48 -0.91 3.86 -12.44
C GLU A 48 -0.11 2.82 -13.23
N ASP A 49 -0.72 1.65 -13.49
CA ASP A 49 -0.08 0.51 -14.16
C ASP A 49 0.31 0.77 -15.63
N GLN A 50 -0.07 1.92 -16.20
CA GLN A 50 0.39 2.35 -17.53
C GLN A 50 1.74 3.07 -17.49
N ASP A 51 2.22 3.43 -16.30
CA ASP A 51 3.56 3.96 -16.10
C ASP A 51 4.53 2.82 -15.71
N PRO A 52 5.47 2.44 -16.59
CA PRO A 52 6.42 1.37 -16.30
C PRO A 52 7.42 1.75 -15.18
N LEU A 53 7.76 3.04 -15.01
CA LEU A 53 8.61 3.47 -13.91
C LEU A 53 7.87 3.35 -12.58
N TRP A 54 6.58 3.72 -12.54
CA TRP A 54 5.76 3.52 -11.35
C TRP A 54 5.72 2.05 -10.92
N ILE A 55 5.45 1.12 -11.84
CA ILE A 55 5.43 -0.33 -11.52
C ILE A 55 6.77 -0.79 -10.96
N GLU A 56 7.88 -0.33 -11.53
CA GLU A 56 9.23 -0.70 -11.10
C GLU A 56 9.57 -0.16 -9.70
N LEU A 57 9.11 1.05 -9.36
CA LEU A 57 9.51 1.78 -8.16
C LEU A 57 8.53 1.62 -6.99
N ARG A 58 7.23 1.48 -7.23
CA ARG A 58 6.17 1.58 -6.20
C ARG A 58 6.39 0.70 -4.96
N HIS A 59 7.05 -0.45 -5.13
CA HIS A 59 7.28 -1.41 -4.04
C HIS A 59 8.74 -1.48 -3.57
N THR A 60 9.63 -0.65 -4.11
CA THR A 60 11.04 -0.56 -3.68
C THR A 60 11.19 0.41 -2.53
N HIS A 61 12.23 0.22 -1.73
CA HIS A 61 12.60 1.18 -0.70
C HIS A 61 12.96 2.53 -1.34
N ILE A 62 12.66 3.65 -0.68
CA ILE A 62 12.89 5.00 -1.24
C ILE A 62 14.36 5.27 -1.60
N ALA A 63 15.30 4.71 -0.83
CA ALA A 63 16.73 4.82 -1.15
C ALA A 63 17.05 4.14 -2.48
N ASP A 64 16.65 2.87 -2.64
CA ASP A 64 16.82 2.10 -3.88
C ASP A 64 16.10 2.76 -5.06
N ALA A 65 14.91 3.31 -4.84
CA ALA A 65 14.16 4.04 -5.87
C ALA A 65 14.94 5.26 -6.38
N SER A 66 15.54 6.03 -5.45
CA SER A 66 16.34 7.21 -5.77
C SER A 66 17.60 6.83 -6.56
N GLU A 67 18.28 5.75 -6.15
CA GLU A 67 19.46 5.22 -6.84
C GLU A 67 19.12 4.78 -8.27
N ARG A 68 18.05 3.99 -8.45
CA ARG A 68 17.59 3.54 -9.78
C ARG A 68 17.22 4.68 -10.71
N LEU A 69 16.58 5.73 -10.18
CA LEU A 69 16.23 6.91 -10.98
C LEU A 69 17.49 7.63 -11.48
N TYR A 70 18.50 7.76 -10.62
CA TYR A 70 19.79 8.33 -10.98
C TYR A 70 20.53 7.48 -12.01
N GLU A 71 20.56 6.16 -11.84
CA GLU A 71 21.13 5.23 -12.82
C GLU A 71 20.45 5.31 -14.20
N LYS A 72 19.12 5.36 -14.22
CA LYS A 72 18.34 5.48 -15.47
C LYS A 72 18.61 6.82 -16.17
N MET A 73 18.72 7.90 -15.41
CA MET A 73 19.08 9.22 -15.93
C MET A 73 20.47 9.22 -16.57
N ASN A 74 21.48 8.70 -15.87
CA ASN A 74 22.84 8.59 -16.41
C ASN A 74 22.90 7.65 -17.63
N THR A 75 22.14 6.56 -17.60
CA THR A 75 22.04 5.62 -18.72
C THR A 75 21.39 6.28 -19.95
N PHE A 76 20.34 7.09 -19.74
CA PHE A 76 19.68 7.82 -20.81
C PHE A 76 20.62 8.82 -21.47
N VAL A 77 21.36 9.62 -20.68
CA VAL A 77 22.31 10.60 -21.21
C VAL A 77 23.49 9.91 -21.91
N SER A 78 24.06 8.87 -21.32
CA SER A 78 25.22 8.17 -21.89
C SER A 78 24.90 7.43 -23.20
N LYS A 79 23.70 6.89 -23.39
CA LYS A 79 23.30 6.23 -24.64
C LYS A 79 23.02 7.20 -25.78
N ASN A 80 22.97 8.50 -25.49
CA ASN A 80 22.41 9.48 -26.40
C ASN A 80 23.44 10.56 -26.73
N LYS A 81 24.11 10.41 -27.89
CA LYS A 81 25.18 11.33 -28.32
C LYS A 81 24.74 12.79 -28.41
N ALA A 82 23.48 13.05 -28.73
CA ALA A 82 22.92 14.40 -28.73
C ALA A 82 22.72 14.94 -27.30
N ALA A 83 22.44 14.08 -26.31
CA ALA A 83 22.43 14.46 -24.90
C ALA A 83 23.83 14.75 -24.34
N GLN A 84 24.83 13.95 -24.75
CA GLN A 84 26.23 14.15 -24.35
C GLN A 84 26.79 15.50 -24.80
N LEU A 85 26.34 16.04 -25.93
CA LEU A 85 26.72 17.39 -26.41
C LEU A 85 26.26 18.52 -25.47
N HIS A 86 25.24 18.28 -24.63
CA HIS A 86 24.75 19.22 -23.64
C HIS A 86 25.33 19.00 -22.24
N SER A 87 25.96 17.85 -21.98
CA SER A 87 26.69 17.53 -20.74
C SER A 87 28.17 17.93 -20.88
N ARG A 88 28.47 19.23 -21.02
CA ARG A 88 29.84 19.68 -21.35
C ARG A 88 30.82 19.81 -20.18
N ASP A 89 30.46 19.50 -18.94
CA ASP A 89 31.31 19.93 -17.82
C ASP A 89 31.39 19.01 -16.60
N GLY A 90 31.41 17.68 -16.79
CA GLY A 90 31.75 16.71 -15.72
C GLY A 90 30.89 16.73 -14.44
N GLY A 91 29.88 17.59 -14.36
CA GLY A 91 29.00 17.78 -13.22
C GLY A 91 27.80 16.84 -13.25
N GLU A 92 27.13 16.74 -12.10
CA GLU A 92 25.86 16.00 -11.99
C GLU A 92 24.83 16.56 -12.96
N ILE A 93 24.22 15.67 -13.75
CA ILE A 93 23.19 16.03 -14.71
C ILE A 93 21.94 16.46 -13.91
N SER A 94 21.33 17.58 -14.29
CA SER A 94 20.12 18.11 -13.68
C SER A 94 18.84 17.75 -14.45
N THR A 95 17.68 17.90 -13.83
CA THR A 95 16.37 17.76 -14.52
C THR A 95 16.21 18.78 -15.65
N THR A 96 16.82 19.95 -15.54
CA THR A 96 16.87 20.97 -16.62
C THR A 96 17.65 20.47 -17.84
N ASP A 97 18.69 19.66 -17.64
CA ASP A 97 19.43 19.05 -18.74
C ASP A 97 18.57 18.02 -19.46
N LEU A 98 17.78 17.21 -18.74
CA LEU A 98 16.80 16.28 -19.32
C LEU A 98 15.77 17.01 -20.19
N GLN A 99 15.24 18.14 -19.75
CA GLN A 99 14.30 18.95 -20.53
C GLN A 99 14.93 19.48 -21.83
N ARG A 100 16.20 19.91 -21.80
CA ARG A 100 16.94 20.30 -23.02
C ARG A 100 17.12 19.12 -23.98
N ILE A 101 17.32 17.92 -23.45
CA ILE A 101 17.43 16.70 -24.28
C ILE A 101 16.10 16.37 -24.96
N VAL A 102 14.95 16.58 -24.30
CA VAL A 102 13.61 16.41 -24.92
C VAL A 102 13.42 17.35 -26.11
N GLN A 103 13.88 18.61 -25.99
CA GLN A 103 13.81 19.56 -27.11
C GLN A 103 14.64 19.09 -28.31
N ALA A 104 15.80 18.47 -28.07
CA ALA A 104 16.65 17.94 -29.12
C ALA A 104 16.13 16.61 -29.70
N LEU A 105 15.39 15.82 -28.91
CA LEU A 105 14.96 14.46 -29.27
C LEU A 105 13.51 14.18 -28.84
N PRO A 106 12.53 14.71 -29.59
CA PRO A 106 11.12 14.60 -29.26
C PRO A 106 10.62 13.14 -29.19
N GLN A 107 11.27 12.21 -29.90
CA GLN A 107 10.91 10.79 -29.89
C GLN A 107 11.06 10.11 -28.51
N TYR A 108 11.81 10.73 -27.59
CA TYR A 108 11.96 10.23 -26.21
C TYR A 108 11.15 11.06 -25.19
N GLY A 109 10.30 11.99 -25.64
CA GLY A 109 9.58 12.92 -24.78
C GLY A 109 8.86 12.24 -23.63
N GLU A 110 8.01 11.25 -23.92
CA GLU A 110 7.25 10.52 -22.88
C GLU A 110 8.15 9.83 -21.84
N GLN A 111 9.24 9.20 -22.29
CA GLN A 111 10.16 8.51 -21.38
C GLN A 111 10.86 9.49 -20.43
N VAL A 112 11.28 10.65 -20.95
CA VAL A 112 11.95 11.67 -20.15
C VAL A 112 10.96 12.39 -19.24
N ASP A 113 9.73 12.62 -19.69
CA ASP A 113 8.67 13.23 -18.88
C ASP A 113 8.38 12.36 -17.64
N LYS A 114 8.18 11.04 -17.83
CA LYS A 114 7.98 10.09 -16.73
C LYS A 114 9.21 10.01 -15.81
N LEU A 115 10.42 9.97 -16.37
CA LEU A 115 11.65 9.92 -15.59
C LEU A 115 11.82 11.19 -14.74
N THR A 116 11.58 12.36 -15.34
CA THR A 116 11.69 13.67 -14.66
C THR A 116 10.65 13.80 -13.56
N LEU A 117 9.41 13.35 -13.81
CA LEU A 117 8.34 13.29 -12.81
C LEU A 117 8.77 12.48 -11.59
N HIS A 118 9.27 11.26 -11.78
CA HIS A 118 9.67 10.41 -10.66
C HIS A 118 10.91 10.90 -9.91
N ILE A 119 11.85 11.57 -10.60
CA ILE A 119 12.97 12.27 -9.95
C ILE A 119 12.46 13.40 -9.05
N ASP A 120 11.50 14.21 -9.53
CA ASP A 120 10.91 15.27 -8.71
C ASP A 120 10.18 14.70 -7.49
N ILE A 121 9.35 13.67 -7.67
CA ILE A 121 8.66 12.96 -6.58
C ILE A 121 9.67 12.43 -5.55
N ALA A 122 10.71 11.70 -5.99
CA ALA A 122 11.74 11.17 -5.09
C ALA A 122 12.50 12.30 -4.37
N GLY A 123 12.77 13.41 -5.06
CA GLY A 123 13.38 14.60 -4.50
C GLY A 123 12.52 15.24 -3.40
N LYS A 124 11.20 15.35 -3.63
CA LYS A 124 10.21 15.86 -2.66
C LYS A 124 10.11 14.98 -1.43
N ILE A 125 9.97 13.66 -1.61
CA ILE A 125 9.97 12.70 -0.50
C ILE A 125 11.23 12.84 0.35
N ASN A 126 12.40 12.90 -0.29
CA ASN A 126 13.68 13.06 0.41
C ASN A 126 13.80 14.40 1.16
N ARG A 127 13.17 15.48 0.65
CA ARG A 127 13.05 16.75 1.39
C ARG A 127 12.18 16.58 2.64
N CYS A 128 10.98 16.03 2.51
CA CYS A 128 10.09 15.75 3.64
C CYS A 128 10.76 14.88 4.71
N ILE A 129 11.47 13.81 4.32
CA ILE A 129 12.21 12.94 5.24
C ILE A 129 13.23 13.72 6.08
N ARG A 130 13.93 14.69 5.47
CA ARG A 130 14.91 15.52 6.17
C ARG A 130 14.24 16.57 7.05
N GLU A 131 13.31 17.33 6.48
CA GLU A 131 12.62 18.46 7.15
C GLU A 131 11.82 17.99 8.37
N TYR A 132 11.13 16.86 8.25
CA TYR A 132 10.36 16.29 9.36
C TYR A 132 11.19 15.36 10.26
N GLY A 133 12.48 15.18 9.96
CA GLY A 133 13.38 14.34 10.76
C GLY A 133 12.93 12.88 10.85
N LEU A 134 12.31 12.35 9.78
CA LEU A 134 11.62 11.05 9.76
C LEU A 134 12.57 9.87 9.92
N ARG A 135 13.87 10.02 9.65
CA ARG A 135 14.84 8.93 9.83
C ARG A 135 14.90 8.47 11.28
N ASP A 136 15.14 9.40 12.20
CA ASP A 136 15.25 9.06 13.62
C ASP A 136 13.91 8.64 14.20
N LEU A 137 12.83 9.32 13.78
CA LEU A 137 11.46 8.98 14.20
C LEU A 137 11.08 7.57 13.73
N GLY A 138 11.22 7.30 12.44
CA GLY A 138 10.90 6.00 11.86
C GLY A 138 11.76 4.89 12.44
N GLN A 139 13.04 5.14 12.78
CA GLN A 139 13.85 4.16 13.49
C GLN A 139 13.27 3.86 14.87
N LEU A 140 12.91 4.88 15.66
CA LEU A 140 12.28 4.66 16.96
C LEU A 140 10.94 3.92 16.84
N GLU A 141 10.13 4.23 15.84
CA GLU A 141 8.90 3.49 15.58
C GLU A 141 9.17 1.99 15.36
N GLN A 142 10.21 1.65 14.58
CA GLN A 142 10.60 0.25 14.39
C GLN A 142 11.13 -0.37 15.69
N ASP A 143 12.03 0.30 16.39
CA ASP A 143 12.61 -0.20 17.63
C ASP A 143 11.52 -0.46 18.68
N LEU A 144 10.49 0.39 18.74
CA LEU A 144 9.32 0.15 19.58
C LEU A 144 8.61 -1.14 19.16
N VAL A 145 8.27 -1.29 17.88
CA VAL A 145 7.57 -2.49 17.37
C VAL A 145 8.36 -3.78 17.62
N PHE A 146 9.68 -3.72 17.58
CA PHE A 146 10.56 -4.87 17.82
C PHE A 146 10.90 -5.11 19.29
N GLY A 147 10.59 -4.16 20.17
CA GLY A 147 10.91 -4.25 21.60
C GLY A 147 12.34 -3.83 21.96
N ASP A 148 13.04 -3.17 21.04
CA ASP A 148 14.39 -2.63 21.21
C ASP A 148 14.38 -1.21 21.85
N ALA A 149 13.22 -0.56 21.93
CA ALA A 149 13.03 0.72 22.59
C ALA A 149 11.83 0.74 23.56
N GLY A 150 11.78 1.75 24.45
CA GLY A 150 10.67 1.93 25.37
C GLY A 150 10.43 3.38 25.79
N ALA A 151 9.89 3.53 27.00
CA ALA A 151 9.47 4.84 27.54
C ALA A 151 10.57 5.90 27.49
N LYS A 152 11.82 5.50 27.77
CA LYS A 152 12.97 6.41 27.86
C LYS A 152 13.25 7.05 26.49
N GLU A 153 13.27 6.25 25.43
CA GLU A 153 13.55 6.69 24.07
C GLU A 153 12.41 7.56 23.52
N VAL A 154 11.15 7.19 23.80
CA VAL A 154 9.97 8.01 23.47
C VAL A 154 10.02 9.37 24.17
N ILE A 155 10.26 9.39 25.48
CA ILE A 155 10.37 10.64 26.24
C ILE A 155 11.52 11.49 25.71
N ASN A 156 12.66 10.87 25.39
CA ASN A 156 13.82 11.57 24.83
C ASN A 156 13.50 12.18 23.46
N MET A 157 12.82 11.45 22.57
CA MET A 157 12.42 11.96 21.26
C MET A 157 11.46 13.15 21.40
N LEU A 158 10.43 13.02 22.24
CA LEU A 158 9.48 14.10 22.48
C LEU A 158 10.18 15.34 23.05
N ARG A 159 11.14 15.18 23.97
CA ARG A 159 11.90 16.32 24.54
C ARG A 159 12.88 16.96 23.56
N SER A 160 13.64 16.15 22.83
CA SER A 160 14.74 16.63 21.96
C SER A 160 14.25 17.17 20.62
N LYS A 161 13.15 16.64 20.08
CA LYS A 161 12.59 17.03 18.78
C LYS A 161 11.23 17.69 18.91
N GLN A 162 11.21 18.86 19.55
CA GLN A 162 9.97 19.63 19.75
C GLN A 162 9.30 20.07 18.44
N ASN A 163 10.07 20.21 17.35
CA ASN A 163 9.61 20.62 16.02
C ASN A 163 8.92 19.48 15.22
N LEU A 164 8.84 18.26 15.76
CA LEU A 164 8.02 17.22 15.13
C LEU A 164 6.56 17.68 15.03
N SER A 165 5.93 17.38 13.90
CA SER A 165 4.50 17.66 13.71
C SER A 165 3.66 16.96 14.78
N GLU A 166 2.50 17.54 15.10
CA GLU A 166 1.55 16.94 16.03
C GLU A 166 1.14 15.54 15.56
N GLU A 167 0.92 15.36 14.25
CA GLU A 167 0.62 14.05 13.67
C GLU A 167 1.71 13.02 13.94
N ASN A 168 2.99 13.37 13.73
CA ASN A 168 4.11 12.44 13.96
C ASN A 168 4.25 12.06 15.43
N LYS A 169 4.04 13.02 16.34
CA LYS A 169 4.01 12.75 17.78
C LYS A 169 2.84 11.84 18.15
N LEU A 170 1.67 12.07 17.56
CA LEU A 170 0.49 11.25 17.78
C LEU A 170 0.69 9.81 17.27
N ARG A 171 1.23 9.64 16.05
CA ARG A 171 1.60 8.33 15.49
C ARG A 171 2.54 7.57 16.42
N LEU A 172 3.60 8.23 16.90
CA LEU A 172 4.54 7.64 17.85
C LEU A 172 3.85 7.19 19.15
N LEU A 173 2.97 8.02 19.71
CA LEU A 173 2.24 7.69 20.94
C LEU A 173 1.19 6.59 20.72
N ILE A 174 0.53 6.54 19.57
CA ILE A 174 -0.36 5.43 19.19
C ILE A 174 0.42 4.12 19.16
N ILE A 175 1.57 4.09 18.46
CA ILE A 175 2.42 2.90 18.38
C ILE A 175 2.86 2.46 19.78
N TYR A 176 3.35 3.40 20.59
CA TYR A 176 3.79 3.14 21.94
C TYR A 176 2.65 2.61 22.84
N ALA A 177 1.45 3.16 22.75
CA ALA A 177 0.29 2.73 23.53
C ALA A 177 -0.20 1.32 23.16
N ILE A 178 -0.05 0.91 21.90
CA ILE A 178 -0.41 -0.44 21.43
C ILE A 178 0.63 -1.46 21.85
N VAL A 179 1.92 -1.13 21.72
CA VAL A 179 3.02 -2.07 22.00
C VAL A 179 3.30 -2.18 23.51
N CYS A 180 3.12 -1.10 24.25
CA CYS A 180 3.37 -1.02 25.69
C CYS A 180 2.13 -0.53 26.48
N PRO A 181 1.00 -1.26 26.47
CA PRO A 181 -0.27 -0.81 27.06
C PRO A 181 -0.14 -0.44 28.55
N ASP A 182 0.48 -1.29 29.36
CA ASP A 182 0.68 -1.05 30.81
C ASP A 182 1.51 0.22 31.12
N LYS A 183 2.31 0.67 30.15
CA LYS A 183 3.15 1.87 30.27
C LYS A 183 2.44 3.13 29.77
N PHE A 184 1.24 3.00 29.22
CA PHE A 184 0.40 4.09 28.76
C PHE A 184 -0.90 4.27 29.58
N GLU A 185 -1.18 3.36 30.52
CA GLU A 185 -2.36 3.41 31.38
C GLU A 185 -2.31 4.48 32.49
N GLY A 186 -3.50 4.87 32.93
CA GLY A 186 -3.69 5.87 33.99
C GLY A 186 -3.12 7.23 33.60
N ASP A 187 -2.49 7.89 34.58
CA ASP A 187 -1.91 9.22 34.43
C ASP A 187 -0.66 9.26 33.53
N LYS A 188 -0.09 8.10 33.18
CA LYS A 188 1.11 8.02 32.32
C LYS A 188 0.83 8.49 30.89
N GLY A 189 -0.30 8.07 30.32
CA GLY A 189 -0.73 8.48 28.99
C GLY A 189 -0.95 10.00 28.93
N ASP A 190 -1.66 10.55 29.90
CA ASP A 190 -1.92 11.99 30.00
C ASP A 190 -0.62 12.81 30.11
N LYS A 191 0.35 12.33 30.92
CA LYS A 191 1.67 12.96 31.04
C LYS A 191 2.45 12.94 29.72
N LEU A 192 2.34 11.87 28.93
CA LEU A 192 2.96 11.78 27.61
C LEU A 192 2.29 12.72 26.60
N MET A 193 0.96 12.82 26.61
CA MET A 193 0.21 13.77 25.80
C MET A 193 0.61 15.22 26.10
N GLN A 194 0.72 15.56 27.40
CA GLN A 194 1.18 16.87 27.84
C GLN A 194 2.64 17.15 27.41
N LEU A 195 3.53 16.16 27.54
CA LEU A 195 4.92 16.27 27.10
C LEU A 195 5.02 16.48 25.58
N ALA A 196 4.18 15.79 24.81
CA ALA A 196 4.09 15.93 23.36
C ALA A 196 3.41 17.24 22.91
N LYS A 197 2.74 17.94 23.85
CA LYS A 197 1.90 19.12 23.60
C LYS A 197 0.76 18.83 22.63
N LEU A 198 0.18 17.63 22.71
CA LEU A 198 -0.94 17.25 21.87
C LEU A 198 -2.28 17.68 22.49
N PRO A 199 -3.27 18.07 21.68
CA PRO A 199 -4.64 18.28 22.14
C PRO A 199 -5.19 17.05 22.86
N SER A 200 -6.05 17.27 23.85
CA SER A 200 -6.73 16.16 24.54
C SER A 200 -7.64 15.34 23.62
N ASP A 201 -8.14 15.95 22.53
CA ASP A 201 -8.96 15.26 21.52
C ASP A 201 -8.18 14.14 20.81
N ASP A 202 -6.86 14.27 20.67
CA ASP A 202 -6.00 13.24 20.08
C ASP A 202 -5.96 11.96 20.92
N MET A 203 -6.22 12.06 22.24
CA MET A 203 -6.33 10.90 23.12
C MET A 203 -7.50 9.98 22.71
N LYS A 204 -8.53 10.52 22.04
CA LYS A 204 -9.62 9.71 21.48
C LYS A 204 -9.10 8.71 20.45
N ALA A 205 -8.20 9.13 19.56
CA ALA A 205 -7.62 8.24 18.55
C ALA A 205 -6.88 7.06 19.19
N ILE A 206 -6.05 7.37 20.21
CA ILE A 206 -5.29 6.36 20.95
C ILE A 206 -6.23 5.38 21.66
N ASN A 207 -7.23 5.90 22.37
CA ASN A 207 -8.18 5.06 23.10
C ASN A 207 -9.05 4.20 22.17
N SER A 208 -9.59 4.78 21.09
CA SER A 208 -10.37 4.04 20.08
C SER A 208 -9.60 2.85 19.53
N LEU A 209 -8.33 3.06 19.16
CA LEU A 209 -7.52 1.97 18.64
C LEU A 209 -7.18 0.94 19.72
N ARG A 210 -6.89 1.37 20.95
CA ARG A 210 -6.69 0.45 22.09
C ARG A 210 -7.91 -0.44 22.33
N TYR A 211 -9.13 0.09 22.23
CA TYR A 211 -10.35 -0.72 22.34
C TYR A 211 -10.46 -1.76 21.22
N LEU A 212 -10.24 -1.35 19.96
CA LEU A 212 -10.21 -2.26 18.81
C LEU A 212 -9.11 -3.32 18.91
N VAL A 213 -7.98 -2.99 19.56
CA VAL A 213 -6.86 -3.93 19.76
C VAL A 213 -7.16 -4.91 20.90
N SER A 214 -7.74 -4.43 21.99
CA SER A 214 -7.90 -5.18 23.25
C SER A 214 -9.08 -6.14 23.24
N SER A 215 -10.06 -5.96 22.35
CA SER A 215 -11.15 -6.94 22.14
C SER A 215 -10.65 -8.33 21.74
N ASP A 216 -9.44 -8.42 21.15
CA ASP A 216 -8.83 -9.68 20.73
C ASP A 216 -7.89 -10.28 21.79
N ALA A 217 -7.54 -9.56 22.85
CA ALA A 217 -6.42 -9.89 23.74
C ALA A 217 -6.77 -10.84 24.90
N LYS A 218 -7.89 -11.57 24.85
CA LYS A 218 -8.14 -12.71 25.74
C LYS A 218 -7.50 -14.00 25.19
N LYS A 219 -6.21 -13.97 24.85
CA LYS A 219 -5.28 -15.11 24.95
C LYS A 219 -3.85 -14.74 24.55
N ASP A 220 -2.94 -15.22 25.38
CA ASP A 220 -1.50 -15.45 25.16
C ASP A 220 -0.54 -14.26 25.20
N ALA A 221 -0.05 -14.02 26.42
CA ALA A 221 1.20 -13.33 26.67
C ALA A 221 2.38 -14.32 26.58
N ARG A 222 3.37 -13.95 25.76
CA ARG A 222 4.83 -14.17 25.86
C ARG A 222 5.52 -14.92 24.70
N ALA A 223 6.60 -14.27 24.29
CA ALA A 223 7.84 -14.78 23.68
C ALA A 223 7.84 -15.11 22.18
N GLY A 224 8.69 -14.40 21.45
CA GLY A 224 9.15 -14.75 20.10
C GLY A 224 9.55 -13.49 19.32
N GLY A 225 10.83 -13.38 18.96
CA GLY A 225 11.37 -12.22 18.23
C GLY A 225 10.54 -11.88 16.99
N PHE A 226 10.18 -10.61 16.87
CA PHE A 226 9.28 -10.12 15.83
C PHE A 226 10.06 -9.71 14.57
N SER A 227 9.48 -9.97 13.39
CA SER A 227 9.88 -9.42 12.10
C SER A 227 8.73 -8.53 11.61
N LEU A 228 8.96 -7.32 11.07
CA LEU A 228 7.93 -6.43 10.47
C LEU A 228 7.27 -7.01 9.21
N LYS A 229 7.45 -8.31 8.97
CA LYS A 229 6.70 -8.98 7.94
C LYS A 229 5.25 -8.95 8.39
N PHE A 230 4.36 -8.60 7.46
CA PHE A 230 2.90 -8.71 7.54
C PHE A 230 2.49 -10.18 7.65
N ASP A 231 3.04 -10.87 8.64
CA ASP A 231 3.09 -12.32 8.72
C ASP A 231 1.70 -12.88 8.99
N ALA A 232 0.78 -12.14 9.63
CA ALA A 232 -0.59 -12.62 9.81
C ALA A 232 -1.33 -12.79 8.48
N GLN A 233 -1.38 -11.77 7.61
CA GLN A 233 -2.03 -11.91 6.30
C GLN A 233 -1.25 -12.85 5.38
N LYS A 234 0.08 -12.79 5.42
CA LYS A 234 0.94 -13.67 4.62
C LYS A 234 0.79 -15.14 5.02
N GLU A 235 0.80 -15.43 6.32
CA GLU A 235 0.63 -16.78 6.85
C GLU A 235 -0.77 -17.30 6.54
N LEU A 236 -1.82 -16.47 6.69
CA LEU A 236 -3.18 -16.84 6.32
C LEU A 236 -3.27 -17.20 4.83
N VAL A 237 -2.70 -16.37 3.95
CA VAL A 237 -2.70 -16.62 2.50
C VAL A 237 -1.83 -17.82 2.13
N GLU A 238 -0.68 -18.02 2.79
CA GLU A 238 0.18 -19.19 2.58
C GLU A 238 -0.51 -20.49 3.03
N LYS A 239 -1.17 -20.49 4.20
CA LYS A 239 -1.97 -21.61 4.70
C LYS A 239 -3.17 -21.89 3.79
N LEU A 240 -3.89 -20.85 3.37
CA LEU A 240 -5.00 -20.98 2.40
C LEU A 240 -4.51 -21.55 1.07
N SER A 241 -3.33 -21.12 0.62
CA SER A 241 -2.72 -21.63 -0.61
C SER A 241 -2.37 -23.11 -0.52
N LYS A 242 -2.03 -23.61 0.67
CA LYS A 242 -1.75 -25.02 0.96
C LYS A 242 -2.97 -25.85 1.36
N GLY A 243 -4.13 -25.21 1.59
CA GLY A 243 -5.33 -25.89 2.11
C GLY A 243 -5.25 -26.21 3.61
N GLU A 244 -4.38 -25.53 4.37
CA GLU A 244 -4.06 -25.80 5.78
C GLU A 244 -4.78 -24.85 6.76
N LEU A 245 -5.83 -24.14 6.32
CA LEU A 245 -6.55 -23.23 7.23
C LEU A 245 -7.38 -24.02 8.26
N PRO A 246 -7.30 -23.66 9.55
CA PRO A 246 -8.15 -24.25 10.56
C PRO A 246 -9.61 -23.87 10.27
N LEU A 247 -10.41 -24.85 9.82
CA LEU A 247 -11.84 -24.69 9.49
C LEU A 247 -12.70 -24.21 10.67
N ASN A 248 -12.24 -24.44 11.91
CA ASN A 248 -12.91 -23.98 13.12
C ASN A 248 -12.82 -22.45 13.28
N GLU A 249 -11.77 -21.82 12.76
CA GLU A 249 -11.56 -20.37 12.79
C GLU A 249 -11.98 -19.72 11.46
N TYR A 250 -11.88 -20.45 10.35
CA TYR A 250 -12.25 -20.01 9.00
C TYR A 250 -13.17 -21.03 8.31
N PRO A 251 -14.48 -21.04 8.64
CA PRO A 251 -15.43 -21.98 8.05
C PRO A 251 -15.55 -21.78 6.53
N ALA A 252 -15.45 -22.87 5.76
CA ALA A 252 -15.68 -22.83 4.33
C ALA A 252 -17.18 -22.68 4.04
N LEU A 253 -17.59 -21.65 3.29
CA LEU A 253 -18.99 -21.41 2.91
C LEU A 253 -19.54 -22.42 1.89
N SER A 254 -18.69 -23.30 1.36
CA SER A 254 -19.09 -24.39 0.49
C SER A 254 -18.32 -25.65 0.90
N GLU A 255 -18.95 -26.50 1.71
CA GLU A 255 -18.50 -27.89 1.78
C GLU A 255 -18.78 -28.54 0.42
N SER A 256 -17.72 -28.82 -0.34
CA SER A 256 -17.79 -29.83 -1.38
C SER A 256 -17.95 -31.18 -0.69
N SER A 257 -19.17 -31.70 -0.65
CA SER A 257 -19.46 -33.05 -0.20
C SER A 257 -18.70 -34.05 -1.05
N SER A 258 -17.55 -34.50 -0.55
CA SER A 258 -16.85 -35.68 -1.04
C SER A 258 -17.00 -36.77 0.01
N THR A 259 -18.17 -37.41 0.01
CA THR A 259 -18.38 -38.63 0.80
C THR A 259 -18.55 -39.80 -0.15
N SER A 260 -17.59 -40.70 -0.04
CA SER A 260 -17.47 -42.02 -0.65
C SER A 260 -18.76 -42.83 -0.64
N GLN A 261 -19.01 -43.53 -1.75
CA GLN A 261 -20.02 -44.58 -1.88
C GLN A 261 -19.84 -45.65 -0.78
N GLY A 262 -20.90 -45.87 -0.02
CA GLY A 262 -21.04 -46.95 0.95
C GLY A 262 -22.52 -47.14 1.30
N THR A 263 -23.02 -48.34 1.03
CA THR A 263 -24.40 -48.85 1.04
C THR A 263 -25.16 -48.75 2.38
N ALA A 264 -26.46 -48.42 2.34
CA ALA A 264 -27.58 -49.23 2.87
C ALA A 264 -28.94 -48.49 2.79
N GLU A 265 -29.99 -49.29 2.56
CA GLU A 265 -31.45 -49.07 2.42
C GLU A 265 -32.09 -48.36 3.64
N GLY A 266 -33.28 -47.78 3.67
CA GLY A 266 -34.42 -47.62 2.75
C GLY A 266 -35.63 -47.21 3.62
N ALA A 267 -36.42 -46.19 3.23
CA ALA A 267 -37.83 -45.99 3.60
C ALA A 267 -38.40 -44.77 2.84
N SER A 268 -39.68 -44.85 2.49
CA SER A 268 -40.31 -44.22 1.33
C SER A 268 -41.26 -43.04 1.64
N VAL A 269 -41.16 -41.98 0.81
CA VAL A 269 -42.26 -41.24 0.06
C VAL A 269 -43.29 -40.41 0.91
N PRO A 270 -43.82 -39.21 0.48
CA PRO A 270 -44.19 -38.83 -0.89
C PRO A 270 -43.77 -37.45 -1.44
N LYS A 271 -43.63 -37.43 -2.78
CA LYS A 271 -43.64 -36.24 -3.64
C LYS A 271 -45.07 -35.68 -3.78
N PRO A 272 -45.21 -34.36 -3.95
CA PRO A 272 -46.23 -33.81 -4.82
C PRO A 272 -45.67 -32.97 -5.98
N ALA A 273 -46.31 -33.17 -7.14
CA ALA A 273 -46.50 -32.30 -8.30
C ALA A 273 -45.30 -31.67 -9.02
N GLN A 274 -45.02 -32.20 -10.21
CA GLN A 274 -44.44 -31.44 -11.32
C GLN A 274 -45.44 -30.39 -11.81
N ASN A 275 -45.01 -29.13 -11.87
CA ASN A 275 -45.36 -28.21 -12.96
C ASN A 275 -44.34 -27.05 -13.04
N PRO A 276 -44.30 -26.29 -14.14
CA PRO A 276 -43.37 -26.48 -15.25
C PRO A 276 -42.14 -25.56 -15.15
N GLN A 277 -41.09 -25.95 -15.88
CA GLN A 277 -39.90 -25.14 -16.13
C GLN A 277 -40.25 -23.69 -16.52
N PRO A 278 -39.84 -22.66 -15.77
CA PRO A 278 -39.83 -21.31 -16.32
C PRO A 278 -38.68 -21.22 -17.32
N MET A 279 -39.01 -21.34 -18.61
CA MET A 279 -38.15 -20.88 -19.69
C MET A 279 -37.81 -19.41 -19.41
N SER A 280 -36.59 -19.17 -18.94
CA SER A 280 -36.02 -17.83 -18.90
C SER A 280 -35.97 -17.31 -20.33
N ARG A 281 -36.85 -16.35 -20.64
CA ARG A 281 -36.77 -15.55 -21.86
C ARG A 281 -35.46 -14.78 -21.81
N ARG A 282 -34.44 -15.40 -22.41
CA ARG A 282 -33.14 -14.81 -22.71
C ARG A 282 -33.37 -13.55 -23.56
N SER A 283 -33.46 -12.39 -22.93
CA SER A 283 -33.06 -11.13 -23.54
C SER A 283 -31.57 -10.95 -23.28
N ARG A 284 -30.75 -11.66 -24.08
CA ARG A 284 -29.30 -11.48 -24.09
C ARG A 284 -29.00 -10.27 -24.97
N ARG A 285 -29.21 -9.07 -24.44
CA ARG A 285 -28.50 -7.87 -24.93
C ARG A 285 -27.25 -7.73 -24.09
N THR A 286 -26.18 -8.41 -24.53
CA THR A 286 -24.82 -8.09 -24.12
C THR A 286 -24.53 -6.62 -24.46
N PRO A 287 -24.03 -5.81 -23.53
CA PRO A 287 -23.57 -4.45 -23.83
C PRO A 287 -22.50 -4.47 -24.93
N GLN A 288 -22.67 -3.61 -25.94
CA GLN A 288 -21.91 -3.63 -27.20
C GLN A 288 -20.42 -3.25 -27.06
N TRP A 289 -19.94 -2.82 -25.89
CA TRP A 289 -18.53 -2.52 -25.66
C TRP A 289 -17.66 -3.78 -25.42
N ALA A 290 -18.27 -4.95 -25.20
CA ALA A 290 -17.57 -6.22 -24.96
C ALA A 290 -17.49 -7.12 -26.21
N LYS A 291 -17.49 -6.55 -27.43
CA LYS A 291 -17.34 -7.32 -28.67
C LYS A 291 -16.05 -6.92 -29.39
N GLY A 292 -14.96 -7.63 -29.08
CA GLY A 292 -13.75 -7.60 -29.91
C GLY A 292 -14.09 -8.14 -31.30
N ARG A 293 -14.02 -7.28 -32.31
CA ARG A 293 -14.01 -7.68 -33.71
C ARG A 293 -12.69 -8.42 -33.97
N ASN A 294 -12.76 -9.74 -34.16
CA ASN A 294 -11.72 -10.45 -34.89
C ASN A 294 -11.87 -10.08 -36.37
N SER A 295 -10.91 -9.32 -36.87
CA SER A 295 -10.53 -9.29 -38.28
C SER A 295 -9.04 -9.53 -38.29
N ASP A 296 -8.61 -10.64 -38.87
CA ASP A 296 -7.25 -10.81 -39.36
C ASP A 296 -6.98 -9.66 -40.33
N ASP A 297 -6.00 -8.82 -40.02
CA ASP A 297 -4.97 -8.45 -40.99
C ASP A 297 -3.85 -7.61 -40.34
N SER A 298 -2.63 -8.11 -40.49
CA SER A 298 -1.38 -7.38 -40.77
C SER A 298 -0.83 -6.33 -39.77
N GLN A 299 0.28 -6.74 -39.14
CA GLN A 299 1.46 -5.96 -38.69
C GLN A 299 1.25 -4.74 -37.76
N SER A 300 1.54 -4.93 -36.47
CA SER A 300 2.09 -3.89 -35.57
C SER A 300 2.58 -4.54 -34.27
N SER A 301 3.89 -4.56 -34.07
CA SER A 301 4.54 -5.03 -32.84
C SER A 301 4.71 -3.86 -31.88
N ASP A 302 3.70 -3.52 -31.07
CA ASP A 302 3.93 -2.77 -29.81
C ASP A 302 2.68 -2.67 -28.90
N SER A 303 2.16 -3.80 -28.40
CA SER A 303 1.14 -3.77 -27.32
C SER A 303 1.07 -5.05 -26.48
N SER A 304 2.23 -5.70 -26.25
CA SER A 304 2.29 -7.02 -25.61
C SER A 304 2.14 -7.01 -24.08
N VAL A 305 2.37 -5.89 -23.40
CA VAL A 305 2.49 -5.89 -21.92
C VAL A 305 1.14 -6.12 -21.22
N LEU A 306 0.05 -5.51 -21.70
CA LEU A 306 -1.28 -5.67 -21.07
C LEU A 306 -1.99 -6.97 -21.46
N ARG A 307 -1.70 -7.54 -22.64
CA ARG A 307 -2.25 -8.83 -23.07
C ARG A 307 -1.57 -10.02 -22.36
N HIS A 308 -0.30 -9.91 -21.98
CA HIS A 308 0.39 -10.97 -21.24
C HIS A 308 -0.10 -11.07 -19.79
N ALA A 309 -0.37 -9.97 -19.09
CA ALA A 309 -0.87 -10.02 -17.72
C ALA A 309 -2.21 -10.80 -17.61
N SER A 310 -3.20 -10.49 -18.44
CA SER A 310 -4.51 -11.17 -18.41
C SER A 310 -4.48 -12.65 -18.86
N GLY A 311 -3.50 -13.03 -19.68
CA GLY A 311 -3.28 -14.41 -20.13
C GLY A 311 -2.62 -15.28 -19.07
N ASP A 312 -1.70 -14.71 -18.29
CA ASP A 312 -0.95 -15.42 -17.26
C ASP A 312 -1.84 -15.78 -16.07
N PHE A 313 -2.74 -14.88 -15.62
CA PHE A 313 -3.63 -15.14 -14.48
C PHE A 313 -4.55 -16.35 -14.64
N LYS A 314 -4.99 -16.67 -15.87
CA LYS A 314 -5.82 -17.87 -16.13
C LYS A 314 -5.06 -19.18 -15.88
N ARG A 315 -3.73 -19.14 -15.83
CA ARG A 315 -2.85 -20.30 -15.56
C ARG A 315 -2.41 -20.40 -14.09
N LEU A 316 -2.74 -19.41 -13.24
CA LEU A 316 -2.27 -19.29 -11.86
C LEU A 316 -3.17 -20.01 -10.82
N GLY A 317 -4.09 -20.87 -11.27
CA GLY A 317 -5.01 -21.60 -10.39
C GLY A 317 -6.14 -20.75 -9.81
N ASN A 318 -6.78 -21.24 -8.74
CA ASN A 318 -7.92 -20.56 -8.13
C ASN A 318 -7.53 -19.19 -7.56
N ARG A 319 -8.36 -18.16 -7.73
CA ARG A 319 -8.09 -16.84 -7.12
C ARG A 319 -8.23 -16.89 -5.61
N ILE A 320 -7.47 -16.06 -4.90
CA ILE A 320 -7.65 -15.79 -3.47
C ILE A 320 -8.17 -14.36 -3.34
N PHE A 321 -9.34 -14.20 -2.73
CA PHE A 321 -9.90 -12.88 -2.40
C PHE A 321 -9.71 -12.64 -0.90
N VAL A 322 -9.07 -11.53 -0.55
CA VAL A 322 -8.93 -11.05 0.84
C VAL A 322 -9.71 -9.75 0.93
N PHE A 323 -10.65 -9.62 1.88
CA PHE A 323 -11.38 -8.38 2.10
C PHE A 323 -11.06 -7.82 3.49
N MET A 324 -10.51 -6.61 3.57
CA MET A 324 -10.22 -5.93 4.83
C MET A 324 -11.31 -4.92 5.18
N ILE A 325 -11.97 -5.16 6.30
CA ILE A 325 -13.01 -4.27 6.86
C ILE A 325 -12.31 -3.14 7.64
N GLY A 326 -12.71 -1.91 7.38
CA GLY A 326 -12.21 -0.71 8.08
C GLY A 326 -11.16 0.07 7.29
N GLY A 327 -10.45 -0.60 6.39
CA GLY A 327 -9.43 0.00 5.54
C GLY A 327 -8.31 -1.00 5.24
N ALA A 328 -7.53 -0.72 4.19
CA ALA A 328 -6.29 -1.40 3.87
C ALA A 328 -5.16 -0.39 3.76
N THR A 329 -3.93 -0.78 4.07
CA THR A 329 -2.76 0.06 3.85
C THR A 329 -2.05 -0.27 2.53
N ARG A 330 -1.23 0.67 2.03
CA ARG A 330 -0.34 0.41 0.88
C ARG A 330 0.66 -0.73 1.16
N SER A 331 1.04 -0.90 2.42
CA SER A 331 1.86 -2.02 2.89
C SER A 331 1.22 -3.38 2.63
N GLU A 332 -0.05 -3.49 2.97
CA GLU A 332 -0.83 -4.72 2.86
C GLU A 332 -1.11 -5.04 1.38
N LEU A 333 -1.38 -4.01 0.58
CA LEU A 333 -1.47 -4.12 -0.88
C LEU A 333 -0.16 -4.64 -1.49
N ARG A 334 0.99 -4.09 -1.08
CA ARG A 334 2.30 -4.59 -1.51
C ARG A 334 2.50 -6.05 -1.15
N VAL A 335 2.06 -6.48 0.03
CA VAL A 335 2.16 -7.88 0.47
C VAL A 335 1.33 -8.80 -0.43
N ALA A 336 0.12 -8.40 -0.79
CA ALA A 336 -0.71 -9.13 -1.75
C ALA A 336 -0.03 -9.28 -3.12
N HIS A 337 0.60 -8.22 -3.64
CA HIS A 337 1.38 -8.27 -4.88
C HIS A 337 2.60 -9.22 -4.77
N LYS A 338 3.37 -9.11 -3.68
CA LYS A 338 4.53 -9.98 -3.44
C LYS A 338 4.13 -11.45 -3.35
N LEU A 339 3.02 -11.75 -2.68
CA LEU A 339 2.51 -13.12 -2.56
C LEU A 339 1.98 -13.65 -3.88
N THR A 340 1.38 -12.79 -4.72
CA THR A 340 0.90 -13.20 -6.05
C THR A 340 2.07 -13.71 -6.90
N MET A 341 3.19 -12.99 -6.88
CA MET A 341 4.41 -13.39 -7.59
C MET A 341 5.04 -14.65 -6.98
N LYS A 342 5.13 -14.71 -5.64
CA LYS A 342 5.76 -15.83 -4.92
C LYS A 342 4.99 -17.14 -5.08
N LEU A 343 3.68 -17.10 -4.94
CA LEU A 343 2.80 -18.28 -4.96
C LEU A 343 2.36 -18.65 -6.38
N LYS A 344 2.64 -17.79 -7.37
CA LYS A 344 2.11 -17.93 -8.74
C LYS A 344 0.59 -18.16 -8.72
N ARG A 345 -0.10 -17.38 -7.89
CA ARG A 345 -1.54 -17.47 -7.63
C ARG A 345 -2.12 -16.07 -7.48
N GLU A 346 -3.19 -15.75 -8.20
CA GLU A 346 -3.80 -14.42 -8.16
C GLU A 346 -4.39 -14.13 -6.78
N ILE A 347 -3.84 -13.14 -6.07
CA ILE A 347 -4.38 -12.63 -4.81
C ILE A 347 -4.96 -11.25 -5.05
N VAL A 348 -6.27 -11.12 -4.83
CA VAL A 348 -7.01 -9.88 -4.96
C VAL A 348 -7.33 -9.37 -3.55
N LEU A 349 -6.74 -8.23 -3.19
CA LEU A 349 -7.07 -7.52 -1.96
C LEU A 349 -8.18 -6.50 -2.25
N GLY A 350 -9.29 -6.62 -1.53
CA GLY A 350 -10.34 -5.63 -1.44
C GLY A 350 -10.41 -5.04 -0.04
N SER A 351 -10.96 -3.83 0.08
CA SER A 351 -11.22 -3.18 1.36
C SER A 351 -12.32 -2.14 1.24
N SER A 352 -12.81 -1.65 2.38
CA SER A 352 -13.75 -0.51 2.41
C SER A 352 -13.12 0.80 1.93
N SER A 353 -11.81 0.96 2.10
CA SER A 353 -11.00 2.09 1.64
C SER A 353 -9.52 1.71 1.66
N ILE A 354 -8.68 2.48 0.99
CA ILE A 354 -7.22 2.40 1.14
C ILE A 354 -6.80 3.64 1.91
N ASP A 355 -6.38 3.45 3.15
CA ASP A 355 -6.14 4.55 4.08
C ASP A 355 -4.65 4.87 4.16
N ASN A 356 -4.34 6.17 4.13
CA ASN A 356 -3.07 6.68 4.63
C ASN A 356 -3.18 7.00 6.15
N PRO A 357 -2.05 7.23 6.84
CA PRO A 357 -2.06 7.47 8.28
C PRO A 357 -2.96 8.63 8.74
N PRO A 358 -2.98 9.81 8.09
CA PRO A 358 -3.90 10.89 8.44
C PRO A 358 -5.38 10.49 8.36
N GLN A 359 -5.78 9.77 7.29
CA GLN A 359 -7.15 9.30 7.10
C GLN A 359 -7.54 8.29 8.18
N PHE A 360 -6.65 7.35 8.49
CA PHE A 360 -6.89 6.35 9.52
C PHE A 360 -7.03 6.98 10.91
N ILE A 361 -6.14 7.91 11.27
CA ILE A 361 -6.23 8.64 12.55
C ILE A 361 -7.53 9.44 12.65
N SER A 362 -7.94 10.09 11.56
CA SER A 362 -9.20 10.84 11.51
C SER A 362 -10.42 9.94 11.77
N LYS A 363 -10.42 8.72 11.19
CA LYS A 363 -11.46 7.71 11.49
C LYS A 363 -11.46 7.29 12.96
N LEU A 364 -10.28 7.07 13.56
CA LEU A 364 -10.18 6.70 14.97
C LEU A 364 -10.73 7.77 15.91
N LYS A 365 -10.50 9.05 15.61
CA LYS A 365 -11.08 10.17 16.36
C LYS A 365 -12.60 10.17 16.28
N ALA A 366 -13.16 9.88 15.10
CA ALA A 366 -14.61 9.81 14.89
C ALA A 366 -15.29 8.60 15.57
N LEU A 367 -14.54 7.53 15.90
CA LEU A 367 -15.05 6.36 16.61
C LEU A 367 -15.15 6.55 18.13
N GLY A 368 -14.42 7.51 18.69
CA GLY A 368 -14.40 7.75 20.14
C GLY A 368 -15.76 8.25 20.63
N PRO A 369 -16.19 7.90 21.87
CA PRO A 369 -17.36 8.52 22.47
C PRO A 369 -17.16 10.05 22.49
N SER A 370 -18.18 10.76 21.99
CA SER A 370 -18.21 12.22 21.88
C SER A 370 -18.09 12.92 23.22
#